data_AF-A0A4S3LNI9-F1
#
_entry.id   AF-A0A4S3LNI9-F1
#
_cell.length_a   1.000
_cell.length_b   1.000
_cell.length_c   1.000
_cell.angle_alpha   90.00
_cell.angle_beta   90.00
_cell.angle_gamma   90.00
#
_symmetry.space_group_name_H-M   'P 1'
#
loop_
_entity.id
_entity.type
_entity.pdbx_description
1 polymer ?
#
loop_
_entity_poly.entity_id
_entity_poly.type
_entity_poly.pdbx_seq_one_letter_code
_entity_poly.pdbx_strand_id
1 'polypeptide(L)'
;MLKSKKIIVVASFSLMLIGCSSFQHSWNDSQFQTKEHGLQSVSSLQSLYLQRFGDPMPAPERSSKCITSLCWFNSHAEVFAEAEYAQMKKNEELENARKISKEEDENRRCKESPDCLKNREINNYQSKLRQNYQYVLATNPYLQDDYDYAVRNMCEKSAEAESSGISKDTLLNNMRDVAGVSPRSRVLIINVADACWNLSKLGSNWKEALR
;
A
#
# COMPACT_ATOMS: atom_id res chain seq x y z
N MET A 1 35.64 85.94 22.84
CA MET A 1 36.73 84.94 22.77
C MET A 1 36.24 83.62 23.38
N LEU A 2 35.71 82.73 22.53
CA LEU A 2 35.22 81.41 22.93
C LEU A 2 36.23 80.36 22.44
N LYS A 3 36.96 79.73 23.38
CA LYS A 3 37.88 78.63 23.09
C LYS A 3 37.08 77.33 22.92
N SER A 4 37.03 76.84 21.69
CA SER A 4 36.54 75.51 21.34
C SER A 4 37.47 74.43 21.90
N LYS A 5 36.95 73.58 22.80
CA LYS A 5 37.64 72.37 23.26
C LYS A 5 37.37 71.24 22.28
N LYS A 6 38.40 70.77 21.58
CA LYS A 6 38.39 69.55 20.79
C LYS A 6 38.39 68.34 21.74
N ILE A 7 37.36 67.50 21.65
CA ILE A 7 37.30 66.20 22.31
C ILE A 7 38.07 65.21 21.44
N ILE A 8 39.10 64.58 22.00
CA ILE A 8 39.84 63.48 21.39
C ILE A 8 39.08 62.19 21.75
N VAL A 9 38.53 61.51 20.75
CA VAL A 9 37.97 60.16 20.90
C VAL A 9 39.10 59.17 20.70
N VAL A 10 39.51 58.49 21.78
CA VAL A 10 40.42 57.35 21.70
C VAL A 10 39.59 56.14 21.31
N ALA A 11 39.75 55.68 20.06
CA ALA A 11 39.19 54.44 19.58
C ALA A 11 40.00 53.27 20.14
N SER A 12 39.55 52.68 21.24
CA SER A 12 40.03 51.37 21.67
C SER A 12 39.47 50.30 20.74
N PHE A 13 40.27 49.90 19.76
CA PHE A 13 40.06 48.68 18.98
C PHE A 13 40.32 47.47 19.88
N SER A 14 39.29 47.01 20.58
CA SER A 14 39.28 45.66 21.14
C SER A 14 38.97 44.69 20.01
N LEU A 15 40.01 44.01 19.51
CA LEU A 15 39.89 42.79 18.72
C LEU A 15 39.17 41.74 19.58
N MET A 16 37.85 41.69 19.47
CA MET A 16 37.06 40.57 19.93
C MET A 16 37.10 39.49 18.85
N LEU A 17 38.10 38.61 18.94
CA LEU A 17 37.95 37.24 18.44
C LEU A 17 37.02 36.50 19.42
N ILE A 18 35.71 36.81 19.34
CA ILE A 18 34.69 36.01 20.01
C ILE A 18 34.53 34.74 19.17
N GLY A 19 34.78 33.60 19.81
CA GLY A 19 34.66 32.28 19.23
C GLY A 19 33.24 32.02 18.70
N CYS A 20 33.15 31.61 17.44
CA CYS A 20 31.90 31.11 16.85
C CYS A 20 31.34 29.87 17.58
N SER A 21 32.13 29.18 18.41
CA SER A 21 31.71 27.98 19.13
C SER A 21 30.77 28.26 20.32
N SER A 22 30.86 29.43 20.96
CA SER A 22 30.03 29.75 22.13
C SER A 22 28.63 30.24 21.76
N PHE A 23 28.46 30.83 20.57
CA PHE A 23 27.17 31.38 20.13
C PHE A 23 26.22 30.28 19.65
N GLN A 24 26.73 29.25 18.98
CA GLN A 24 25.94 28.12 18.49
C GLN A 24 25.37 27.26 19.63
N HIS A 25 26.06 27.14 20.76
CA HIS A 25 25.55 26.37 21.90
C HIS A 25 24.27 26.98 22.50
N SER A 26 24.13 28.31 22.44
CA SER A 26 22.93 29.03 22.89
C SER A 26 21.69 28.80 22.01
N TRP A 27 21.88 28.31 20.78
CA TRP A 27 20.79 28.04 19.85
C TRP A 27 20.12 26.68 20.09
N ASN A 28 20.75 25.80 20.86
CA ASN A 28 20.20 24.46 21.10
C ASN A 28 18.86 24.47 21.84
N ASP A 29 18.62 25.50 22.65
CA ASP A 29 17.41 25.66 23.46
C ASP A 29 16.42 26.67 22.87
N SER A 30 16.73 27.24 21.70
CA SER A 30 15.79 28.10 20.97
C SER A 30 14.59 27.28 20.50
N GLN A 31 13.38 27.76 20.78
CA GLN A 31 12.14 27.06 20.46
C GLN A 31 11.53 27.53 19.13
N PHE A 32 11.10 26.56 18.33
CA PHE A 32 10.48 26.76 17.02
C PHE A 32 9.19 25.97 16.94
N GLN A 33 8.15 26.57 16.37
CA GLN A 33 6.87 25.90 16.17
C GLN A 33 7.00 24.85 15.06
N THR A 34 6.74 23.59 15.38
CA THR A 34 6.67 22.47 14.43
C THR A 34 5.24 22.04 14.21
N LYS A 35 4.97 21.41 13.05
CA LYS A 35 3.62 20.94 12.69
C LYS A 35 3.19 19.71 13.49
N GLU A 36 4.13 18.86 13.88
CA GLU A 36 3.81 17.55 14.48
C GLU A 36 3.99 17.50 16.00
N HIS A 37 4.83 18.38 16.57
CA HIS A 37 5.26 18.26 17.97
C HIS A 37 5.22 19.58 18.76
N GLY A 38 4.54 20.61 18.27
CA GLY A 38 4.47 21.91 18.95
C GLY A 38 5.82 22.64 18.97
N LEU A 39 6.11 23.41 20.03
CA LEU A 39 7.38 24.11 20.18
C LEU A 39 8.51 23.11 20.44
N GLN A 40 9.51 23.08 19.56
CA GLN A 40 10.67 22.19 19.63
C GLN A 40 11.97 22.98 19.56
N SER A 41 13.00 22.47 20.22
CA SER A 41 14.38 22.97 20.17
C SER A 41 15.30 21.88 19.60
N VAL A 42 16.57 22.21 19.35
CA VAL A 42 17.53 21.17 18.94
C VAL A 42 17.77 20.17 20.07
N SER A 43 17.82 20.63 21.32
CA SER A 43 17.96 19.75 22.49
C SER A 43 16.78 18.78 22.64
N SER A 44 15.56 19.21 22.33
CA SER A 44 14.39 18.32 22.32
C SER A 44 14.43 17.34 21.15
N LEU A 45 14.82 17.77 19.94
CA LEU A 45 14.99 16.87 18.79
C LEU A 45 16.06 15.80 19.07
N GLN A 46 17.20 16.17 19.67
CA GLN A 46 18.26 15.23 20.04
C GLN A 46 17.79 14.18 21.05
N SER A 47 17.01 14.62 22.05
CA SER A 47 16.43 13.72 23.06
C SER A 47 15.42 12.76 22.44
N LEU A 48 14.53 13.26 21.58
CA LEU A 48 13.55 12.46 20.85
C LEU A 48 14.23 11.45 19.92
N TYR A 49 15.31 11.87 19.25
CA TYR A 49 16.06 11.01 18.34
C TYR A 49 16.66 9.84 19.10
N LEU A 50 17.36 10.12 20.22
CA LEU A 50 17.94 9.10 21.06
C LEU A 50 16.89 8.13 21.60
N GLN A 51 15.74 8.65 22.05
CA GLN A 51 14.65 7.82 22.54
C GLN A 51 14.08 6.89 21.45
N ARG A 52 13.99 7.38 20.21
CA ARG A 52 13.35 6.65 19.11
C ARG A 52 14.28 5.68 18.40
N PHE A 53 15.51 6.10 18.14
CA PHE A 53 16.47 5.34 17.34
C PHE A 53 17.53 4.63 18.19
N GLY A 54 17.68 4.99 19.47
CA GLY A 54 18.63 4.37 20.40
C GLY A 54 20.06 4.91 20.32
N ASP A 55 20.37 5.67 19.27
CA ASP A 55 21.68 6.28 19.03
C ASP A 55 21.64 7.81 19.14
N PRO A 56 22.76 8.47 19.49
CA PRO A 56 22.85 9.93 19.42
C PRO A 56 22.59 10.44 17.99
N MET A 57 21.89 11.57 17.88
CA MET A 57 21.64 12.21 16.58
C MET A 57 22.96 12.59 15.91
N PRO A 58 23.18 12.23 14.64
CA PRO A 58 24.37 12.64 13.93
C PRO A 58 24.38 14.16 13.72
N ALA A 59 25.58 14.74 13.75
CA ALA A 59 25.74 16.17 13.50
C ALA A 59 25.36 16.50 12.04
N PRO A 60 24.52 17.52 11.77
CA PRO A 60 24.17 17.88 10.40
C PRO A 60 25.38 18.42 9.64
N GLU A 61 25.63 17.96 8.42
CA GLU A 61 26.81 18.33 7.62
C GLU A 61 26.94 19.84 7.38
N ARG A 62 25.82 20.55 7.30
CA ARG A 62 25.76 21.99 6.99
C ARG A 62 25.56 22.89 8.21
N SER A 63 25.44 22.30 9.40
CA SER A 63 25.18 23.05 10.65
C SER A 63 26.26 24.10 10.95
N SER A 64 27.52 23.79 10.62
CA SER A 64 28.67 24.70 10.78
C SER A 64 28.59 25.98 9.94
N LYS A 65 27.76 26.01 8.89
CA LYS A 65 27.55 27.17 8.01
C LYS A 65 26.33 28.02 8.41
N CYS A 66 25.59 27.61 9.44
CA CYS A 66 24.40 28.32 9.87
C CYS A 66 24.75 29.62 10.61
N ILE A 67 24.14 30.71 10.16
CA ILE A 67 24.28 32.06 10.73
C ILE A 67 23.07 32.48 11.57
N THR A 68 21.99 31.68 11.57
CA THR A 68 20.78 31.92 12.38
C THR A 68 20.39 30.66 13.16
N SER A 69 19.72 30.86 14.30
CA SER A 69 19.16 29.78 15.11
C SER A 69 18.11 28.96 14.35
N LEU A 70 17.35 29.59 13.43
CA LEU A 70 16.41 28.88 12.55
C LEU A 70 17.13 27.96 11.54
N CYS A 71 18.22 28.42 10.92
CA CYS A 71 19.05 27.56 10.07
C CYS A 71 19.59 26.37 10.86
N TRP A 72 20.10 26.65 12.07
CA TRP A 72 20.64 25.64 12.97
C TRP A 72 19.58 24.58 13.32
N PHE A 73 18.40 25.02 13.74
CA PHE A 73 17.27 24.14 14.03
C PHE A 73 16.83 23.32 12.81
N ASN A 74 16.61 23.96 11.66
CA ASN A 74 16.17 23.26 10.45
C ASN A 74 17.19 22.19 10.01
N SER A 75 18.49 22.45 10.13
CA SER A 75 19.51 21.45 9.78
C SER A 75 19.44 20.19 10.67
N HIS A 76 19.05 20.33 11.95
CA HIS A 76 18.84 19.17 12.85
C HIS A 76 17.48 18.50 12.61
N ALA A 77 16.45 19.29 12.29
CA ALA A 77 15.14 18.77 11.93
C ALA A 77 15.18 17.93 10.64
N GLU A 78 16.00 18.32 9.66
CA GLU A 78 16.24 17.54 8.44
C GLU A 78 16.84 16.16 8.76
N VAL A 79 17.89 16.11 9.59
CA VAL A 79 18.49 14.85 10.05
C VAL A 79 17.47 13.95 10.74
N PHE A 80 16.62 14.52 11.60
CA PHE A 80 15.57 13.78 12.29
C PHE A 80 14.55 13.20 11.30
N ALA A 81 14.06 14.02 10.36
CA ALA A 81 13.08 13.61 9.36
C ALA A 81 13.63 12.54 8.40
N GLU A 82 14.90 12.64 8.02
CA GLU A 82 15.57 11.63 7.18
C GLU A 82 15.64 10.26 7.89
N ALA A 83 15.95 10.26 9.19
CA ALA A 83 15.98 9.03 9.99
C ALA A 83 14.57 8.42 10.15
N GLU A 84 13.54 9.23 10.38
CA GLU A 84 12.15 8.76 10.41
C GLU A 84 11.73 8.13 9.08
N TYR A 85 12.02 8.81 7.98
CA TYR A 85 11.72 8.30 6.64
C TYR A 85 12.44 6.98 6.35
N ALA A 86 13.72 6.89 6.70
CA ALA A 86 14.49 5.66 6.54
C ALA A 86 13.92 4.50 7.39
N GLN A 87 13.49 4.77 8.63
CA GLN A 87 12.87 3.77 9.48
C GLN A 87 11.50 3.32 8.94
N MET A 88 10.67 4.26 8.48
CA MET A 88 9.38 3.94 7.86
C MET A 88 9.58 3.03 6.64
N LYS A 89 10.50 3.38 5.75
CA LYS A 89 10.81 2.58 4.56
C LYS A 89 11.28 1.17 4.93
N LYS A 90 12.18 1.04 5.91
CA LYS A 90 12.64 -0.26 6.40
C LYS A 90 11.51 -1.10 7.00
N ASN A 91 10.59 -0.47 7.73
CA ASN A 91 9.43 -1.15 8.31
C ASN A 91 8.47 -1.63 7.21
N GLU A 92 8.23 -0.82 6.18
CA GLU A 92 7.42 -1.20 5.02
C GLU A 92 8.05 -2.38 4.26
N GLU A 93 9.36 -2.32 3.99
CA GLU A 93 10.10 -3.43 3.36
C GLU A 93 10.00 -4.72 4.18
N LEU A 94 10.13 -4.62 5.51
CA LEU A 94 10.00 -5.76 6.42
C LEU A 94 8.57 -6.32 6.44
N GLU A 95 7.55 -5.46 6.43
CA GLU A 95 6.16 -5.89 6.38
C GLU A 95 5.85 -6.59 5.05
N ASN A 96 6.31 -6.04 3.93
CA ASN A 96 6.15 -6.64 2.61
C ASN A 96 6.87 -7.99 2.52
N ALA A 97 8.10 -8.09 3.02
CA ALA A 97 8.83 -9.37 3.08
C ALA A 97 8.09 -10.41 3.94
N ARG A 98 7.50 -9.99 5.07
CA ARG A 98 6.69 -10.89 5.92
C ARG A 98 5.42 -11.36 5.22
N LYS A 99 4.74 -10.49 4.47
CA LYS A 99 3.56 -10.87 3.67
C LYS A 99 3.92 -11.89 2.61
N ILE A 100 4.98 -11.63 1.83
CA ILE A 100 5.46 -12.55 0.80
C ILE A 100 5.83 -13.91 1.40
N SER A 101 6.63 -13.93 2.47
CA SER A 101 7.03 -15.17 3.13
C SER A 101 5.83 -15.96 3.67
N LYS A 102 4.84 -15.27 4.24
CA LYS A 102 3.61 -15.91 4.73
C LYS A 102 2.79 -16.51 3.59
N GLU A 103 2.63 -15.79 2.49
CA GLU A 103 1.95 -16.29 1.29
C GLU A 103 2.68 -17.49 0.68
N GLU A 104 4.01 -17.47 0.64
CA GLU A 104 4.82 -18.60 0.18
C GLU A 104 4.63 -19.84 1.07
N ASP A 105 4.65 -19.67 2.40
CA ASP A 105 4.42 -20.75 3.36
C ASP A 105 2.98 -21.30 3.31
N GLU A 106 1.98 -20.43 3.14
CA GLU A 106 0.60 -20.84 2.90
C GLU A 106 0.47 -21.62 1.58
N ASN A 107 1.10 -21.13 0.51
CA ASN A 107 1.12 -21.81 -0.77
C ASN A 107 1.82 -23.17 -0.71
N ARG A 108 2.94 -23.28 0.02
CA ARG A 108 3.66 -24.54 0.22
C ARG A 108 2.79 -25.55 0.97
N ARG A 109 2.22 -25.16 2.11
CA ARG A 109 1.30 -26.02 2.89
C ARG A 109 0.07 -26.41 2.08
N CYS A 110 -0.43 -25.51 1.23
CA CYS A 110 -1.56 -25.80 0.37
C CYS A 110 -1.24 -26.85 -0.69
N LYS A 111 -0.03 -26.84 -1.28
CA LYS A 111 0.40 -27.86 -2.25
C LYS A 111 0.49 -29.26 -1.66
N GLU A 112 0.72 -29.36 -0.36
CA GLU A 112 0.83 -30.63 0.38
C GLU A 112 -0.56 -31.18 0.80
N SER A 113 -1.64 -30.38 0.68
CA SER A 113 -3.00 -30.75 1.11
C SER A 113 -3.96 -30.83 -0.08
N PRO A 114 -4.52 -32.03 -0.39
CA PRO A 114 -5.54 -32.19 -1.42
C PRO A 114 -6.78 -31.31 -1.20
N ASP A 115 -7.21 -31.15 0.04
CA ASP A 115 -8.36 -30.31 0.40
C ASP A 115 -8.08 -28.84 0.15
N CYS A 116 -6.86 -28.37 0.42
CA CYS A 116 -6.49 -26.99 0.12
C CYS A 116 -6.45 -26.73 -1.39
N LEU A 117 -5.87 -27.64 -2.17
CA LEU A 117 -5.87 -27.55 -3.64
C LEU A 117 -7.30 -27.49 -4.18
N LYS A 118 -8.18 -28.38 -3.69
CA LYS A 118 -9.59 -28.42 -4.04
C LYS A 118 -10.30 -27.11 -3.71
N ASN A 119 -10.13 -26.59 -2.48
CA ASN A 119 -10.74 -25.32 -2.07
C ASN A 119 -10.23 -24.14 -2.88
N ARG A 120 -8.93 -24.13 -3.24
CA ARG A 120 -8.36 -23.10 -4.11
C ARG A 120 -8.97 -23.15 -5.51
N GLU A 121 -9.15 -24.34 -6.07
CA GLU A 121 -9.85 -24.51 -7.35
C GLU A 121 -11.31 -24.07 -7.27
N ILE A 122 -12.03 -24.45 -6.21
CA ILE A 122 -13.40 -23.98 -5.94
C ILE A 122 -13.43 -22.45 -5.93
N ASN A 123 -12.58 -21.80 -5.15
CA ASN A 123 -12.49 -20.34 -5.06
C ASN A 123 -12.20 -19.69 -6.42
N ASN A 124 -11.30 -20.29 -7.22
CA ASN A 124 -11.00 -19.82 -8.56
C ASN A 124 -12.24 -19.86 -9.48
N TYR A 125 -12.99 -20.96 -9.47
CA TYR A 125 -14.20 -21.09 -10.28
C TYR A 125 -15.37 -20.25 -9.76
N GLN A 126 -15.52 -20.11 -8.44
CA GLN A 126 -16.49 -19.19 -7.85
C GLN A 126 -16.20 -17.74 -8.26
N SER A 127 -14.94 -17.31 -8.20
CA SER A 127 -14.53 -15.96 -8.63
C SER A 127 -14.78 -15.74 -10.12
N LYS A 128 -14.42 -16.70 -10.98
CA LYS A 128 -14.71 -16.65 -12.41
C LYS A 128 -16.21 -16.53 -12.68
N LEU A 129 -17.03 -17.36 -12.03
CA LEU A 129 -18.48 -17.31 -12.19
C LEU A 129 -19.04 -15.96 -11.76
N ARG A 130 -18.65 -15.47 -10.58
CA ARG A 130 -19.10 -14.17 -10.06
C ARG A 130 -18.75 -13.02 -11.01
N GLN A 131 -17.50 -12.98 -11.51
CA GLN A 131 -17.07 -11.94 -12.44
C GLN A 131 -17.87 -11.97 -13.75
N ASN A 132 -18.08 -13.15 -14.34
CA ASN A 132 -18.88 -13.27 -15.57
C ASN A 132 -20.35 -12.89 -15.32
N TYR A 133 -20.93 -13.32 -14.20
CA TYR A 133 -22.29 -12.99 -13.81
C TYR A 133 -22.48 -11.48 -13.63
N GLN A 134 -21.63 -10.84 -12.81
CA GLN A 134 -21.67 -9.39 -12.59
C GLN A 134 -21.50 -8.62 -13.91
N TYR A 135 -20.59 -9.06 -14.76
CA TYR A 135 -20.38 -8.44 -16.07
C TYR A 135 -21.62 -8.53 -16.97
N VAL A 136 -22.27 -9.70 -17.02
CA VAL A 136 -23.48 -9.91 -17.82
C VAL A 136 -24.60 -8.99 -17.32
N LEU A 137 -24.83 -8.90 -16.02
CA LEU A 137 -25.87 -8.02 -15.46
C LEU A 137 -25.56 -6.54 -15.66
N ALA A 138 -24.30 -6.14 -15.50
CA ALA A 138 -23.87 -4.74 -15.69
C ALA A 138 -23.98 -4.29 -17.15
N THR A 139 -23.79 -5.20 -18.10
CA THR A 139 -23.88 -4.88 -19.54
C THR A 139 -25.30 -4.97 -20.10
N ASN A 140 -26.26 -5.51 -19.33
CA ASN A 140 -27.66 -5.67 -19.75
C ASN A 140 -28.64 -5.15 -18.67
N PRO A 141 -28.60 -3.86 -18.34
CA PRO A 141 -29.34 -3.31 -17.19
C PRO A 141 -30.88 -3.42 -17.32
N TYR A 142 -31.41 -3.48 -18.55
CA TYR A 142 -32.86 -3.58 -18.79
C TYR A 142 -33.40 -5.01 -18.87
N LEU A 143 -32.51 -6.01 -18.86
CA LEU A 143 -32.84 -7.43 -18.99
C LEU A 143 -32.16 -8.27 -17.89
N GLN A 144 -31.91 -7.67 -16.72
CA GLN A 144 -31.16 -8.33 -15.65
C GLN A 144 -31.83 -9.62 -15.19
N ASP A 145 -33.16 -9.64 -15.08
CA ASP A 145 -33.92 -10.83 -14.68
C ASP A 145 -33.78 -11.97 -15.69
N ASP A 146 -33.85 -11.65 -16.99
CA ASP A 146 -33.68 -12.65 -18.06
C ASP A 146 -32.27 -13.25 -18.05
N TYR A 147 -31.26 -12.42 -17.81
CA TYR A 147 -29.87 -12.87 -17.75
C TYR A 147 -29.52 -13.59 -16.44
N ASP A 148 -30.09 -13.19 -15.30
CA ASP A 148 -29.99 -13.96 -14.04
C ASP A 148 -30.58 -15.35 -14.23
N TYR A 149 -31.80 -15.43 -14.76
CA TYR A 149 -32.44 -16.71 -15.07
C TYR A 149 -31.58 -17.55 -16.04
N ALA A 150 -31.08 -16.95 -17.11
CA ALA A 150 -30.25 -17.65 -18.09
C ALA A 150 -28.95 -18.21 -17.47
N VAL A 151 -28.28 -17.43 -16.61
CA VAL A 151 -27.07 -17.87 -15.90
C VAL A 151 -27.38 -19.02 -14.95
N ARG A 152 -28.45 -18.90 -14.15
CA ARG A 152 -28.88 -19.97 -13.22
C ARG A 152 -29.21 -21.25 -13.97
N ASN A 153 -30.02 -21.17 -15.01
CA ASN A 153 -30.40 -22.31 -15.84
C ASN A 153 -29.16 -22.95 -16.51
N MET A 154 -28.21 -22.15 -16.97
CA MET A 154 -26.96 -22.66 -17.54
C MET A 154 -26.15 -23.45 -16.51
N CYS A 155 -26.08 -22.96 -15.27
CA CYS A 155 -25.38 -23.62 -14.19
C CYS A 155 -26.07 -24.91 -13.74
N GLU A 156 -27.40 -24.93 -13.72
CA GLU A 156 -28.18 -26.16 -13.51
C GLU A 156 -27.88 -27.19 -14.59
N LYS A 157 -27.91 -26.79 -15.86
CA LYS A 157 -27.63 -27.69 -17.00
C LYS A 157 -26.19 -28.19 -17.03
N SER A 158 -25.25 -27.35 -16.62
CA SER A 158 -23.84 -27.72 -16.54
C SER A 158 -23.56 -28.71 -15.41
N ALA A 159 -24.21 -28.53 -14.26
CA ALA A 159 -24.16 -29.49 -13.15
C ALA A 159 -24.85 -30.82 -13.51
N GLU A 160 -26.02 -30.77 -14.16
CA GLU A 160 -26.72 -31.94 -14.68
C GLU A 160 -25.83 -32.73 -15.67
N ALA A 161 -25.19 -32.02 -16.62
CA ALA A 161 -24.28 -32.62 -17.59
C ALA A 161 -23.09 -33.31 -16.91
N GLU A 162 -22.48 -32.66 -15.92
CA GLU A 162 -21.38 -33.24 -15.13
C GLU A 162 -21.84 -34.51 -14.39
N SER A 163 -22.95 -34.44 -13.67
CA SER A 163 -23.52 -35.59 -12.94
C SER A 163 -23.94 -36.75 -13.85
N SER A 164 -24.25 -36.45 -15.12
CA SER A 164 -24.60 -37.43 -16.15
C SER A 164 -23.36 -38.01 -16.88
N GLY A 165 -22.15 -37.63 -16.47
CA GLY A 165 -20.89 -38.11 -17.06
C GLY A 165 -20.55 -37.47 -18.41
N ILE A 166 -21.22 -36.37 -18.80
CA ILE A 166 -20.87 -35.63 -20.02
C ILE A 166 -19.55 -34.89 -19.78
N SER A 167 -18.58 -35.15 -20.66
CA SER A 167 -17.30 -34.46 -20.59
C SER A 167 -17.47 -32.96 -20.78
N LYS A 168 -16.66 -32.18 -20.06
CA LYS A 168 -16.65 -30.72 -20.18
C LYS A 168 -16.47 -30.26 -21.61
N ASP A 169 -15.53 -30.87 -22.34
CA ASP A 169 -15.26 -30.49 -23.73
C ASP A 169 -16.46 -30.74 -24.65
N THR A 170 -17.17 -31.86 -24.44
CA THR A 170 -18.43 -32.14 -25.13
C THR A 170 -19.47 -31.07 -24.85
N LEU A 171 -19.68 -30.72 -23.57
CA LEU A 171 -20.62 -29.66 -23.17
C LEU A 171 -20.26 -28.32 -23.84
N LEU A 172 -19.02 -27.86 -23.69
CA LEU A 172 -18.59 -26.55 -24.18
C LEU A 172 -18.58 -26.48 -25.71
N ASN A 173 -18.25 -27.56 -26.42
CA ASN A 173 -18.31 -27.60 -27.88
C ASN A 173 -19.74 -27.49 -28.40
N ASN A 174 -20.69 -28.21 -27.78
CA ASN A 174 -22.11 -28.09 -28.15
C ASN A 174 -22.64 -26.65 -28.00
N MET A 175 -22.08 -25.89 -27.06
CA MET A 175 -22.46 -24.49 -26.84
C MET A 175 -21.82 -23.51 -27.84
N ARG A 176 -20.68 -23.87 -28.44
CA ARG A 176 -20.01 -23.05 -29.46
C ARG A 176 -20.84 -22.93 -30.73
N ASP A 177 -21.55 -24.00 -31.09
CA ASP A 177 -22.28 -24.10 -32.36
C ASP A 177 -23.74 -23.63 -32.28
N VAL A 178 -24.15 -23.03 -31.16
CA VAL A 178 -25.51 -22.51 -31.00
C VAL A 178 -25.73 -21.31 -31.93
N ALA A 179 -26.68 -21.49 -32.85
CA ALA A 179 -27.13 -20.46 -33.78
C ALA A 179 -27.85 -19.31 -33.07
N GLY A 180 -27.76 -18.10 -33.62
CA GLY A 180 -28.45 -16.92 -33.08
C GLY A 180 -27.80 -16.25 -31.86
N VAL A 181 -26.67 -16.77 -31.37
CA VAL A 181 -25.91 -16.16 -30.26
C VAL A 181 -24.77 -15.30 -30.80
N SER A 182 -24.66 -14.05 -30.33
CA SER A 182 -23.56 -13.16 -30.71
C SER A 182 -22.21 -13.72 -30.23
N PRO A 183 -21.07 -13.45 -30.92
CA PRO A 183 -19.75 -13.91 -30.47
C PRO A 183 -19.41 -13.53 -29.02
N ARG A 184 -19.74 -12.31 -28.60
CA ARG A 184 -19.48 -11.82 -27.23
C ARG A 184 -20.33 -12.56 -26.20
N SER A 185 -21.63 -12.72 -26.47
CA SER A 185 -22.53 -13.48 -25.60
C SER A 185 -22.11 -14.94 -25.50
N ARG A 186 -21.65 -15.54 -26.60
CA ARG A 186 -21.17 -16.93 -26.66
C ARG A 186 -19.99 -17.17 -25.71
N VAL A 187 -19.01 -16.28 -25.69
CA VAL A 187 -17.85 -16.39 -24.78
C VAL A 187 -18.29 -16.38 -23.31
N LEU A 188 -19.20 -15.46 -22.94
CA LEU A 188 -19.70 -15.35 -21.57
C LEU A 188 -20.47 -16.60 -21.15
N ILE A 189 -21.35 -17.09 -22.03
CA ILE A 189 -22.14 -18.30 -21.82
C ILE A 189 -21.24 -19.53 -21.62
N ILE A 190 -20.19 -19.67 -22.44
CA ILE A 190 -19.20 -20.75 -22.30
C ILE A 190 -18.43 -20.63 -20.98
N ASN A 191 -18.02 -19.43 -20.57
CA ASN A 191 -17.30 -19.22 -19.32
C ASN A 191 -18.16 -19.55 -18.09
N VAL A 192 -19.45 -19.19 -18.12
CA VAL A 192 -20.41 -19.53 -17.07
C VAL A 192 -20.57 -21.05 -16.98
N ALA A 193 -20.77 -21.73 -18.12
CA ALA A 193 -20.90 -23.19 -18.14
C ALA A 193 -19.63 -23.91 -17.69
N ASP A 194 -18.44 -23.47 -18.13
CA ASP A 194 -17.16 -24.02 -17.66
C ASP A 194 -17.05 -23.88 -16.13
N ALA A 195 -17.31 -22.70 -15.57
CA ALA A 195 -17.22 -22.50 -14.13
C ALA A 195 -18.22 -23.38 -13.36
N CYS A 196 -19.48 -23.45 -13.82
CA CYS A 196 -20.52 -24.24 -13.15
C CYS A 196 -20.29 -25.75 -13.26
N TRP A 197 -19.79 -26.24 -14.40
CA TRP A 197 -19.41 -27.65 -14.56
C TRP A 197 -18.26 -28.01 -13.62
N ASN A 198 -17.20 -27.20 -13.53
CA ASN A 198 -16.07 -27.50 -12.63
C ASN A 198 -16.47 -27.38 -11.15
N LEU A 199 -17.34 -26.44 -10.79
CA LEU A 199 -17.87 -26.37 -9.41
C LEU A 199 -18.67 -27.63 -9.06
N SER A 200 -19.50 -28.13 -9.97
CA SER A 200 -20.22 -29.41 -9.80
C SER A 200 -19.26 -30.57 -9.58
N LYS A 201 -18.25 -30.71 -10.45
CA LYS A 201 -17.21 -31.75 -10.34
C LYS A 201 -16.46 -31.70 -9.01
N LEU A 202 -16.23 -30.50 -8.48
CA LEU A 202 -15.57 -30.31 -7.19
C LEU A 202 -16.53 -30.49 -5.99
N GLY A 203 -17.81 -30.78 -6.23
CA GLY A 203 -18.83 -30.92 -5.18
C GLY A 203 -19.21 -29.59 -4.51
N SER A 204 -18.95 -28.46 -5.18
CA SER A 204 -19.27 -27.11 -4.68
C SER A 204 -20.59 -26.61 -5.25
N ASN A 205 -21.33 -25.85 -4.44
CA ASN A 205 -22.57 -25.22 -4.87
C ASN A 205 -22.31 -23.90 -5.62
N TRP A 206 -22.60 -23.86 -6.92
CA TRP A 206 -22.43 -22.65 -7.73
C TRP A 206 -23.30 -21.48 -7.28
N LYS A 207 -24.41 -21.74 -6.55
CA LYS A 207 -25.31 -20.69 -6.03
C LYS A 207 -24.59 -19.76 -5.04
N GLU A 208 -23.56 -20.24 -4.36
CA GLU A 208 -22.77 -19.42 -3.41
C GLU A 208 -21.93 -18.36 -4.13
N ALA A 209 -21.55 -18.60 -5.38
CA ALA A 209 -20.78 -17.64 -6.16
C ALA A 209 -21.63 -16.50 -6.75
N LEU A 210 -22.95 -16.72 -6.89
CA LEU A 210 -23.91 -15.76 -7.45
C LEU A 210 -24.56 -14.86 -6.38
N ARG A 211 -24.28 -15.10 -5.11
CA ARG A 211 -24.65 -14.20 -3.99
C ARG A 211 -23.66 -13.05 -3.92
#